data_AF-A0AA41SFN8-F1
#
_entry.id   AF-A0AA41SFN8-F1
#
_cell.length_a   1.000
_cell.length_b   1.000
_cell.length_c   1.000
_cell.angle_alpha   90.00
_cell.angle_beta   90.00
_cell.angle_gamma   90.00
#
_symmetry.space_group_name_H-M   'P 1'
#
loop_
_entity.id
_entity.type
_entity.pdbx_description
1 polymer ?
#
loop_
_entity_poly.entity_id
_entity_poly.type
_entity_poly.pdbx_seq_one_letter_code
_entity_poly.pdbx_strand_id
1 'polypeptide(L)' 'MVEVEIDDLGSKGDGIARVEGFVVFVPGAEVDQTYDVEVTSVGNKFAFAEIVE' A
#
# COMPACT_ATOMS: atom_id res chain seq x y z
N MET A 1 -12.28 0.65 0.16
CA MET A 1 -11.62 0.52 -1.15
C MET A 1 -11.06 1.87 -1.51
N VAL A 2 -9.74 1.94 -1.61
CA VAL A 2 -8.99 3.12 -2.05
C VAL A 2 -8.05 2.62 -3.13
N GLU A 3 -8.06 3.29 -4.27
CA GLU A 3 -7.12 3.02 -5.34
C GLU A 3 -5.76 3.64 -4.97
N VAL A 4 -4.71 2.83 -4.97
CA VAL A 4 -3.35 3.29 -4.65
C VAL A 4 -2.37 2.84 -5.72
N GLU A 5 -1.45 3.74 -6.07
CA GLU A 5 -0.31 3.43 -6.92
C GLU A 5 0.89 3.06 -6.04
N ILE A 6 1.59 1.99 -6.42
CA ILE A 6 2.79 1.54 -5.72
C ILE A 6 4.00 2.28 -6.27
N ASP A 7 4.56 3.16 -5.44
CA ASP A 7 5.75 3.95 -5.77
C ASP A 7 7.05 3.13 -5.67
N ASP A 8 7.12 2.21 -4.70
CA ASP A 8 8.35 1.48 -4.38
C ASP A 8 8.05 0.08 -3.81
N LEU A 9 9.06 -0.79 -3.83
CA LEU A 9 9.00 -2.14 -3.26
C LEU A 9 9.95 -2.24 -2.07
N GLY A 10 9.39 -2.52 -0.90
CA GLY A 10 10.16 -2.81 0.31
C GLY A 10 11.00 -4.08 0.17
N SER A 11 12.05 -4.20 0.99
CA SER A 11 13.02 -5.32 0.90
C SER A 11 12.42 -6.72 1.15
N LYS A 12 11.19 -6.81 1.62
CA LYS A 12 10.45 -8.05 1.85
C LYS A 12 9.49 -8.41 0.72
N GLY A 13 9.38 -7.57 -0.30
CA GLY A 13 8.34 -7.70 -1.34
C GLY A 13 7.03 -7.02 -0.98
N ASP A 14 7.04 -6.11 0.00
CA ASP A 14 5.88 -5.30 0.34
C ASP A 14 5.84 -4.07 -0.56
N GLY A 15 4.76 -3.85 -1.30
CA GLY A 15 4.57 -2.60 -2.03
C GLY A 15 4.36 -1.43 -1.08
N ILE A 16 4.96 -0.30 -1.41
CA ILE A 16 4.90 0.94 -0.65
C ILE A 16 4.12 1.95 -1.49
N ALA A 17 2.94 2.30 -1.01
CA ALA A 17 2.12 3.37 -1.58
C ALA A 17 2.16 4.61 -0.69
N ARG A 18 2.06 5.80 -1.29
CA ARG A 18 1.85 7.05 -0.56
C ARG A 18 0.50 7.66 -0.89
N VAL A 19 -0.35 7.75 0.14
CA VAL A 19 -1.66 8.39 0.06
C VAL A 19 -1.64 9.65 0.90
N GLU A 20 -1.72 10.83 0.27
CA GLU A 20 -1.76 12.15 0.95
C GLU A 20 -0.64 12.37 2.00
N GLY A 21 0.56 11.81 1.75
CA GLY A 21 1.70 11.90 2.67
C GLY A 21 1.73 10.81 3.76
N PHE A 22 0.78 9.88 3.74
CA PHE A 22 0.75 8.69 4.58
C PHE A 22 1.37 7.50 3.85
N VAL A 23 2.24 6.76 4.54
CA VAL A 23 2.85 5.54 3.98
C VAL A 23 1.90 4.38 4.23
N VAL A 24 1.52 3.69 3.16
CA VAL A 24 0.67 2.50 3.18
C VAL A 24 1.47 1.31 2.67
N PHE A 25 1.57 0.27 3.48
CA PHE A 25 2.21 -0.98 3.11
C PHE A 25 1.16 -1.95 2.56
N VAL A 26 1.43 -2.45 1.35
CA VAL A 26 0.56 -3.35 0.60
C VAL A 26 1.35 -4.62 0.24
N PRO A 27 1.24 -5.71 1.02
CA PRO A 27 1.98 -6.94 0.75
C PRO A 27 1.52 -7.58 -0.56
N GLY A 28 2.46 -8.03 -1.38
CA GLY A 28 2.18 -8.69 -2.67
C GLY A 28 1.85 -7.74 -3.82
N ALA A 29 2.00 -6.43 -3.62
CA ALA A 29 1.83 -5.44 -4.67
C ALA A 29 3.15 -5.20 -5.44
N GLU A 30 3.03 -4.91 -6.74
CA GLU A 30 4.15 -4.65 -7.65
C GLU A 30 4.34 -3.14 -7.88
N VAL A 31 5.59 -2.71 -8.08
CA VAL A 31 5.95 -1.32 -8.43
C VAL A 31 5.36 -0.93 -9.78
N ASP A 32 5.00 0.36 -9.93
CA ASP A 32 4.38 0.94 -11.13
C ASP A 32 3.02 0.30 -11.48
N GLN A 33 2.35 -0.31 -10.50
CA GLN A 33 1.04 -0.90 -10.64
C GLN A 33 0.05 -0.23 -9.68
N THR A 34 -1.22 -0.19 -10.10
CA THR A 34 -2.32 0.34 -9.31
C THR A 34 -3.17 -0.81 -8.80
N TYR A 35 -3.48 -0.79 -7.51
CA TYR A 35 -4.36 -1.79 -6.88
C TYR A 35 -5.46 -1.09 -6.09
N ASP A 36 -6.64 -1.68 -6.09
CA ASP A 36 -7.64 -1.39 -5.08
C ASP A 36 -7.23 -2.05 -3.77
N VAL A 37 -7.13 -1.24 -2.71
CA VAL A 37 -6.73 -1.74 -1.39
C VAL A 37 -7.77 -1.40 -0.34
N GLU A 38 -7.86 -2.27 0.65
CA GLU A 38 -8.63 -2.05 1.87
C GLU A 38 -7.70 -1.90 3.06
N VAL A 39 -7.79 -0.75 3.75
CA VAL A 39 -6.98 -0.46 4.93
C VAL A 39 -7.48 -1.31 6.09
N THR A 40 -6.68 -2.27 6.52
CA THR A 40 -7.03 -3.19 7.61
C THR A 40 -6.50 -2.70 8.95
N SER A 41 -5.48 -1.86 8.97
CA SER A 41 -4.93 -1.28 10.20
C SER A 41 -4.21 0.04 9.96
N VAL A 42 -4.50 1.04 10.80
CA VAL A 42 -3.84 2.35 10.76
C VAL A 42 -3.00 2.53 12.02
N GLY A 43 -1.69 2.74 11.84
CA GLY A 43 -0.78 3.11 12.91
C GLY A 43 -0.52 4.61 12.95
N ASN A 44 0.31 5.07 13.90
CA ASN A 44 0.63 6.49 14.07
C ASN A 44 1.51 7.07 12.95
N LYS A 45 2.22 6.24 12.17
CA LYS A 45 3.18 6.67 11.14
C LYS A 45 2.99 6.00 9.78
N PHE A 46 2.22 4.92 9.74
CA PHE A 46 1.99 4.11 8.55
C PHE A 46 0.69 3.32 8.71
N ALA A 47 0.10 2.92 7.59
CA ALA A 47 -1.04 2.02 7.56
C ALA A 47 -0.67 0.72 6.83
N PHE A 48 -1.39 -0.35 7.14
CA PHE A 48 -1.38 -1.58 6.38
C PHE A 48 -2.70 -1.67 5.61
N ALA A 49 -2.58 -2.06 4.35
CA ALA A 49 -3.72 -2.34 3.51
C ALA A 49 -3.51 -3.67 2.79
N GLU A 50 -4.61 -4.35 2.48
CA GLU A 50 -4.61 -5.59 1.71
C GLU A 50 -5.23 -5.32 0.33
N ILE A 51 -4.71 -5.99 -0.70
CA ILE A 51 -5.24 -5.89 -2.07
C ILE A 51 -6.61 -6.56 -2.09
N VAL A 52 -7.62 -5.83 -2.56
CA VAL A 52 -8.97 -6.32 -2.79
C VAL A 52 -9.30 -6.11 -4.27
N GLU A 53 -9.80 -7.15 -4.93
CA GLU A 53 -10.18 -7.10 -6.36
C GLU A 53 -11.23 -6.02 -6.68
#